data_AF-A0A2L1SAT3-F1
#
_entry.id   AF-A0A2L1SAT3-F1
#
_cell.length_a   1.000
_cell.length_b   1.000
_cell.length_c   1.000
_cell.angle_alpha   90.00
_cell.angle_beta   90.00
_cell.angle_gamma   90.00
#
_symmetry.space_group_name_H-M   'P 1'
#
loop_
_entity.id
_entity.type
_entity.pdbx_description
1 polymer ?
#
loop_
_entity_poly.entity_id
_entity_poly.type
_entity_poly.pdbx_seq_one_letter_code
_entity_poly.pdbx_strand_id
1 'polypeptide(L)'
;MRTWMTAAEIAAANLPGMPKTKRGVTAKAAAERWDTNPAFVRARQGRGGGLEYDTRILPTLAQVELMQRNMVVGVPVAAEPAGSDIDVGLSGRAARERDARLAIVAAFDDLVKGLPKLRHSSHLQIFMDKYNARTLRIEGWVTDLIPTISKRSIDRWRAAKRDGSPIRTRSGSMRAGACMS
;
A
#
# COMPACT_ATOMS: atom_id res chain seq x y z
N MET A 1 -4.47 -5.03 -11.37
CA MET A 1 -3.80 -3.91 -12.07
C MET A 1 -4.21 -3.92 -13.53
N ARG A 2 -4.21 -2.77 -14.23
CA ARG A 2 -4.50 -2.72 -15.67
C ARG A 2 -3.20 -2.94 -16.46
N THR A 3 -3.12 -4.04 -17.20
CA THR A 3 -1.87 -4.50 -17.86
C THR A 3 -1.61 -3.87 -19.23
N TRP A 4 -2.64 -3.30 -19.87
CA TRP A 4 -2.58 -2.78 -21.24
C TRP A 4 -3.06 -1.32 -21.29
N MET A 5 -2.26 -0.46 -21.94
CA MET A 5 -2.51 0.97 -22.05
C MET A 5 -2.27 1.47 -23.48
N THR A 6 -3.10 2.39 -23.95
CA THR A 6 -2.88 3.11 -25.22
C THR A 6 -1.78 4.17 -25.08
N ALA A 7 -1.17 4.58 -26.19
CA ALA A 7 -0.21 5.70 -26.21
C ALA A 7 -0.78 7.02 -25.63
N ALA A 8 -2.10 7.23 -25.71
CA ALA A 8 -2.77 8.37 -25.12
C ALA A 8 -2.88 8.26 -23.59
N GLU A 9 -3.22 7.08 -23.07
CA GLU A 9 -3.28 6.81 -21.62
C GLU A 9 -1.89 6.86 -20.98
N ILE A 10 -0.85 6.37 -21.65
CA ILE A 10 0.56 6.46 -21.21
C ILE A 10 1.01 7.92 -21.11
N ALA A 11 0.67 8.74 -22.11
CA ALA A 11 0.96 10.17 -22.10
C ALA A 11 0.20 10.91 -20.98
N ALA A 12 -1.09 10.62 -20.80
CA ALA A 12 -1.92 11.19 -19.75
C ALA A 12 -1.47 10.76 -18.34
N ALA A 13 -0.90 9.57 -18.20
CA ALA A 13 -0.31 9.10 -16.94
C ALA A 13 0.94 9.88 -16.54
N ASN A 14 1.55 10.68 -17.43
CA ASN A 14 2.64 11.61 -17.12
C ASN A 14 3.78 10.94 -16.30
N LEU A 15 4.21 9.77 -16.78
CA LEU A 15 5.13 8.88 -16.08
C LEU A 15 6.60 9.35 -16.21
N PRO A 16 7.44 9.13 -15.17
CA PRO A 16 8.86 9.49 -15.24
C PRO A 16 9.57 8.74 -16.37
N GLY A 17 10.33 9.47 -17.19
CA GLY A 17 10.99 8.93 -18.38
C GLY A 17 10.08 8.71 -19.61
N MET A 18 8.81 9.15 -19.56
CA MET A 18 7.87 9.02 -20.66
C MET A 18 7.45 10.36 -21.27
N PRO A 19 7.23 10.43 -22.61
CA PRO A 19 6.72 11.63 -23.25
C PRO A 19 5.28 11.95 -22.81
N LYS A 20 5.01 13.23 -22.57
CA LYS A 20 3.68 13.74 -22.12
C LYS A 20 2.64 13.87 -23.24
N THR A 21 2.95 13.41 -24.46
CA THR A 21 2.05 13.51 -25.62
C THR A 21 1.96 12.18 -26.34
N LYS A 22 0.76 11.85 -26.86
CA LYS A 22 0.51 10.61 -27.64
C LYS A 22 1.54 10.41 -28.75
N ARG A 23 1.83 11.47 -29.52
CA ARG A 23 2.82 11.47 -30.61
C ARG A 23 4.23 11.18 -30.11
N GLY A 24 4.62 11.73 -28.96
CA GLY A 24 5.90 11.42 -28.32
C GLY A 24 6.01 9.96 -27.88
N VAL A 25 4.96 9.41 -27.27
CA VAL A 25 4.92 7.99 -26.87
C VAL A 25 5.03 7.07 -28.08
N THR A 26 4.31 7.35 -29.18
CA THR A 26 4.44 6.59 -30.43
C THR A 26 5.85 6.68 -31.03
N ALA A 27 6.49 7.86 -31.00
CA ALA A 27 7.86 8.02 -31.47
C ALA A 27 8.87 7.22 -30.62
N LYS A 28 8.70 7.21 -29.28
CA LYS A 28 9.51 6.38 -28.37
C LYS A 28 9.31 4.88 -28.64
N ALA A 29 8.06 4.46 -28.83
CA ALA A 29 7.72 3.06 -29.14
C ALA A 29 8.36 2.57 -30.45
N ALA A 30 8.43 3.43 -31.47
CA ALA A 30 9.12 3.13 -32.74
C ALA A 30 10.66 3.12 -32.58
N ALA A 31 11.23 4.08 -31.84
CA ALA A 31 12.67 4.13 -31.57
C ALA A 31 13.17 2.92 -30.77
N GLU A 32 12.36 2.44 -29.81
CA GLU A 32 12.64 1.26 -28.98
C GLU A 32 12.07 -0.05 -29.56
N ARG A 33 11.52 -0.01 -30.78
CA ARG A 33 11.00 -1.18 -31.53
C ARG A 33 10.04 -2.07 -30.74
N TRP A 34 9.13 -1.46 -29.99
CA TRP A 34 8.17 -2.17 -29.15
C TRP A 34 7.27 -3.12 -29.97
N ASP A 35 6.99 -2.75 -31.22
CA ASP A 35 6.27 -3.54 -32.23
C ASP A 35 6.95 -4.85 -32.65
N THR A 36 8.26 -4.98 -32.44
CA THR A 36 9.02 -6.19 -32.82
C THR A 36 8.67 -7.40 -31.94
N ASN A 37 8.07 -7.19 -30.76
CA ASN A 37 7.64 -8.28 -29.88
C ASN A 37 6.11 -8.30 -29.68
N PRO A 38 5.38 -9.24 -30.31
CA PRO A 38 3.93 -9.31 -30.23
C PRO A 38 3.41 -9.68 -28.82
N ALA A 39 4.27 -10.07 -27.88
CA ALA A 39 3.88 -10.26 -26.48
C ALA A 39 3.62 -8.95 -25.72
N PHE A 40 4.07 -7.81 -26.26
CA PHE A 40 3.98 -6.49 -25.61
C PHE A 40 3.17 -5.45 -26.39
N VAL A 41 2.75 -5.75 -27.62
CA VAL A 41 1.95 -4.88 -28.49
C VAL A 41 0.75 -5.65 -29.00
N ARG A 42 -0.45 -5.06 -28.88
CA ARG A 42 -1.69 -5.61 -29.42
C ARG A 42 -2.53 -4.55 -30.13
N ALA A 43 -3.35 -4.97 -31.07
CA ALA A 43 -4.40 -4.12 -31.62
C ALA A 43 -5.48 -3.84 -30.55
N ARG A 44 -5.94 -2.59 -30.47
CA ARG A 44 -7.00 -2.18 -29.54
C ARG A 44 -8.36 -2.77 -29.96
N GLN A 45 -8.99 -3.52 -29.07
CA GLN A 45 -10.37 -3.97 -29.27
C GLN A 45 -11.35 -2.83 -28.93
N GLY A 46 -11.71 -2.02 -29.93
CA GLY A 46 -12.69 -0.93 -29.79
C GLY A 46 -12.87 -0.11 -31.07
N ARG A 47 -13.90 0.76 -31.09
CA ARG A 47 -14.12 1.71 -32.20
C ARG A 47 -12.94 2.68 -32.32
N GLY A 48 -12.34 2.76 -33.50
CA GLY A 48 -11.30 3.74 -33.86
C GLY A 48 -9.87 3.20 -34.02
N GLY A 49 -9.63 1.90 -33.83
CA GLY A 49 -8.32 1.26 -34.08
C GLY A 49 -7.16 1.76 -33.19
N GLY A 50 -5.95 1.36 -33.56
CA GLY A 50 -4.71 1.72 -32.87
C GLY A 50 -4.09 0.61 -32.01
N LEU A 51 -2.93 0.89 -31.42
CA LEU A 51 -2.14 -0.05 -30.63
C LEU A 51 -2.27 0.21 -29.13
N GLU A 52 -2.27 -0.88 -28.37
CA GLU A 52 -2.08 -0.92 -26.92
C GLU A 52 -0.76 -1.60 -26.58
N TYR A 53 -0.09 -1.08 -25.55
CA TYR A 53 1.20 -1.54 -25.07
C TYR A 53 1.05 -2.16 -23.68
N ASP A 54 1.77 -3.24 -23.43
CA ASP A 54 1.84 -3.86 -22.10
C ASP A 54 2.66 -2.96 -21.15
N THR A 55 2.16 -2.76 -19.93
CA THR A 55 2.84 -1.98 -18.87
C THR A 55 4.29 -2.42 -18.59
N ARG A 56 4.67 -3.65 -18.91
CA ARG A 56 6.02 -4.22 -18.73
C ARG A 56 7.05 -3.74 -19.76
N ILE A 57 6.65 -3.12 -20.87
CA ILE A 57 7.58 -2.57 -21.87
C ILE A 57 8.03 -1.14 -21.53
N LEU A 58 7.34 -0.49 -20.60
CA LEU A 58 7.64 0.88 -20.18
C LEU A 58 8.97 0.90 -19.38
N PRO A 59 9.71 2.02 -19.32
CA PRO A 59 10.94 2.12 -18.52
C PRO A 59 10.71 1.77 -17.04
N THR A 60 11.70 1.21 -16.36
CA THR A 60 11.59 0.72 -14.97
C THR A 60 11.00 1.76 -14.00
N LEU A 61 11.36 3.04 -14.15
CA LEU A 61 10.80 4.12 -13.34
C LEU A 61 9.29 4.35 -13.61
N ALA A 62 8.87 4.24 -14.87
CA ALA A 62 7.46 4.32 -15.25
C ALA A 62 6.67 3.10 -14.77
N GLN A 63 7.28 1.90 -14.76
CA GLN A 63 6.67 0.71 -14.16
C GLN A 63 6.48 0.87 -12.65
N VAL A 64 7.51 1.32 -11.92
CA VAL A 64 7.44 1.55 -10.47
C VAL A 64 6.37 2.59 -10.13
N GLU A 65 6.28 3.68 -10.89
CA GLU A 65 5.25 4.71 -10.71
C GLU A 65 3.83 4.16 -10.95
N LEU A 66 3.62 3.39 -12.02
CA LEU A 66 2.35 2.69 -12.25
C LEU A 66 2.04 1.68 -11.15
N MET A 67 3.03 0.91 -10.67
CA MET A 67 2.85 -0.01 -9.55
C MET A 67 2.43 0.73 -8.28
N GLN A 68 3.04 1.88 -7.97
CA GLN A 68 2.65 2.71 -6.82
C GLN A 68 1.25 3.31 -6.94
N ARG A 69 0.82 3.70 -8.15
CA ARG A 69 -0.52 4.28 -8.39
C ARG A 69 -1.63 3.24 -8.52
N ASN A 70 -1.31 2.04 -9.03
CA ASN A 70 -2.26 0.94 -9.22
C ASN A 70 -2.25 -0.07 -8.06
N MET A 71 -1.36 0.06 -7.08
CA MET A 71 -1.50 -0.57 -5.75
C MET A 71 -2.63 0.10 -4.97
N VAL A 72 -3.87 -0.28 -5.28
CA VAL A 72 -5.00 -0.09 -4.37
C VAL A 72 -4.88 -1.14 -3.26
N VAL A 73 -4.30 -0.76 -2.14
CA VAL A 73 -4.45 -1.48 -0.87
C VAL A 73 -5.62 -0.84 -0.13
N GLY A 74 -6.78 -1.51 -0.14
CA GLY A 74 -8.00 -1.04 0.49
C GLY A 74 -8.84 -0.09 -0.37
N VAL A 75 -10.14 -0.38 -0.44
CA VAL A 75 -11.16 0.58 -0.87
C VAL A 75 -11.22 1.70 0.18
N PRO A 76 -11.31 2.99 -0.21
CA PRO A 76 -11.61 4.04 0.76
C PRO A 76 -13.06 3.89 1.22
N VAL A 77 -13.27 3.37 2.43
CA VAL A 77 -14.46 3.76 3.18
C VAL A 77 -14.21 5.20 3.60
N ALA A 78 -14.78 6.13 2.84
CA ALA A 78 -14.85 7.52 3.23
C ALA A 78 -15.66 7.61 4.53
N ALA A 79 -14.96 7.84 5.64
CA ALA A 79 -15.53 8.26 6.91
C ALA A 79 -14.92 9.62 7.25
N GLU A 80 -15.35 10.64 6.48
CA GLU A 80 -15.19 12.04 6.86
C GLU A 80 -15.98 12.33 8.16
N PRO A 81 -15.58 13.35 8.94
CA PRO A 81 -15.69 13.27 10.39
C PRO A 81 -17.03 13.75 10.96
N ALA A 82 -17.78 12.83 11.59
CA ALA A 82 -18.80 13.21 12.54
C ALA A 82 -18.17 13.52 13.91
N GLY A 83 -18.10 14.81 14.27
CA GLY A 83 -18.40 15.18 15.66
C GLY A 83 -19.89 14.89 15.93
N SER A 84 -20.36 14.62 17.14
CA SER A 84 -19.73 14.78 18.47
C SER A 84 -20.15 13.58 19.38
N ASP A 85 -20.03 13.52 20.72
CA ASP A 85 -19.72 14.55 21.72
C ASP A 85 -19.02 13.98 22.99
N ILE A 86 -18.90 14.83 24.02
CA ILE A 86 -18.31 14.61 25.35
C ILE A 86 -19.11 13.59 26.20
N ASP A 87 -19.13 12.32 25.76
CA ASP A 87 -19.45 11.14 26.60
C ASP A 87 -18.75 9.86 26.08
N VAL A 88 -18.38 9.84 24.80
CA VAL A 88 -17.76 8.68 24.12
C VAL A 88 -16.27 8.50 24.45
N GLY A 89 -15.72 9.21 25.44
CA GLY A 89 -14.27 9.43 25.61
C GLY A 89 -13.40 8.17 25.74
N LEU A 90 -13.86 7.16 26.47
CA LEU A 90 -13.15 5.87 26.61
C LEU A 90 -13.46 4.93 25.43
N SER A 91 -14.72 4.85 25.01
CA SER A 91 -15.19 4.00 23.92
C SER A 91 -14.56 4.38 22.56
N GLY A 92 -14.62 5.66 22.18
CA GLY A 92 -14.11 6.17 20.91
C GLY A 92 -12.57 6.19 20.83
N ARG A 93 -11.86 6.23 21.97
CA ARG A 93 -10.40 6.01 21.99
C ARG A 93 -10.07 4.52 21.84
N ALA A 94 -10.74 3.64 22.58
CA ALA A 94 -10.54 2.20 22.47
C ALA A 94 -10.91 1.65 21.08
N ALA A 95 -11.97 2.18 20.46
CA ALA A 95 -12.36 1.89 19.09
C ALA A 95 -11.27 2.31 18.10
N ARG A 96 -10.83 3.58 18.13
CA ARG A 96 -9.72 4.06 17.27
C ARG A 96 -8.43 3.25 17.47
N GLU A 97 -8.10 2.86 18.70
CA GLU A 97 -6.95 1.97 18.96
C GLU A 97 -7.13 0.55 18.43
N ARG A 98 -8.34 -0.01 18.46
CA ARG A 98 -8.67 -1.30 17.83
C ARG A 98 -8.53 -1.19 16.31
N ASP A 99 -9.07 -0.13 15.73
CA ASP A 99 -9.13 0.07 14.28
C ASP A 99 -7.73 0.34 13.72
N ALA A 100 -6.89 1.09 14.43
CA ALA A 100 -5.46 1.22 14.14
C ALA A 100 -4.74 -0.14 14.13
N ARG A 101 -4.99 -1.02 15.11
CA ARG A 101 -4.39 -2.37 15.13
C ARG A 101 -4.89 -3.24 13.98
N LEU A 102 -6.17 -3.13 13.62
CA LEU A 102 -6.74 -3.84 12.46
C LEU A 102 -6.10 -3.37 11.15
N ALA A 103 -5.90 -2.07 10.97
CA ALA A 103 -5.18 -1.50 9.82
C ALA A 103 -3.73 -2.02 9.73
N ILE A 104 -3.01 -2.05 10.86
CA ILE A 104 -1.64 -2.60 10.91
C ILE A 104 -1.62 -4.09 10.54
N VAL A 105 -2.55 -4.90 11.06
CA VAL A 105 -2.62 -6.33 10.74
C VAL A 105 -3.02 -6.56 9.28
N ALA A 106 -3.90 -5.74 8.70
CA ALA A 106 -4.24 -5.80 7.28
C ALA A 106 -3.01 -5.50 6.39
N ALA A 107 -2.29 -4.42 6.67
CA ALA A 107 -1.05 -4.08 5.96
C ALA A 107 0.03 -5.16 6.10
N PHE A 108 0.11 -5.85 7.25
CA PHE A 108 1.01 -6.99 7.43
C PHE A 108 0.57 -8.21 6.61
N ASP A 109 -0.73 -8.57 6.64
CA ASP A 109 -1.27 -9.67 5.83
C ASP A 109 -1.03 -9.43 4.32
N ASP A 110 -1.10 -8.18 3.85
CA ASP A 110 -0.81 -7.83 2.45
C ASP A 110 0.68 -7.89 2.11
N LEU A 111 1.58 -7.51 3.04
CA LEU A 111 3.03 -7.74 2.87
C LEU A 111 3.37 -9.23 2.78
N VAL A 112 2.69 -10.08 3.56
CA VAL A 112 2.86 -11.55 3.49
C VAL A 112 2.41 -12.09 2.14
N LYS A 113 1.25 -11.64 1.61
CA LYS A 113 0.76 -12.01 0.26
C LYS A 113 1.71 -11.57 -0.84
N GLY A 114 2.32 -10.38 -0.72
CA GLY A 114 3.27 -9.84 -1.70
C GLY A 114 4.64 -10.53 -1.70
N LEU A 115 5.02 -11.18 -0.59
CA LEU A 115 6.34 -11.83 -0.41
C LEU A 115 6.20 -13.31 0.03
N PRO A 116 5.50 -14.18 -0.72
CA PRO A 116 5.09 -15.50 -0.24
C PRO A 116 6.23 -16.50 -0.02
N LYS A 117 7.43 -16.23 -0.57
CA LYS A 117 8.61 -17.10 -0.44
C LYS A 117 9.46 -16.84 0.81
N LEU A 118 9.15 -15.80 1.60
CA LEU A 118 9.90 -15.49 2.82
C LEU A 118 9.37 -16.26 4.02
N ARG A 119 10.24 -16.47 5.02
CA ARG A 119 9.85 -17.04 6.32
C ARG A 119 9.08 -15.99 7.14
N HIS A 120 8.15 -16.46 7.96
CA HIS A 120 7.31 -15.60 8.83
C HIS A 120 8.13 -14.64 9.72
N SER A 121 9.24 -15.12 10.30
CA SER A 121 10.17 -14.31 11.08
C SER A 121 10.82 -13.17 10.28
N SER A 122 11.04 -13.36 8.98
CA SER A 122 11.53 -12.33 8.05
C SER A 122 10.43 -11.33 7.71
N HIS A 123 9.17 -11.76 7.49
CA HIS A 123 8.04 -10.84 7.31
C HIS A 123 7.89 -9.91 8.52
N LEU A 124 7.93 -10.46 9.74
CA LEU A 124 7.85 -9.69 10.99
C LEU A 124 8.99 -8.68 11.14
N GLN A 125 10.23 -9.06 10.80
CA GLN A 125 11.39 -8.15 10.83
C GLN A 125 11.22 -7.02 9.82
N ILE A 126 10.99 -7.36 8.55
CA ILE A 126 10.87 -6.39 7.45
C ILE A 126 9.72 -5.40 7.71
N PHE A 127 8.57 -5.87 8.20
CA PHE A 127 7.44 -5.00 8.50
C PHE A 127 7.72 -4.10 9.72
N MET A 128 8.29 -4.63 10.80
CA MET A 128 8.67 -3.86 11.99
C MET A 128 9.66 -2.75 11.64
N ASP A 129 10.72 -3.07 10.90
CA ASP A 129 11.76 -2.11 10.52
C ASP A 129 11.18 -1.01 9.63
N LYS A 130 10.38 -1.40 8.62
CA LYS A 130 9.74 -0.43 7.71
C LYS A 130 8.72 0.47 8.40
N TYR A 131 7.96 -0.07 9.37
CA TYR A 131 6.98 0.67 10.16
C TYR A 131 7.67 1.70 11.07
N ASN A 132 8.64 1.23 11.86
CA ASN A 132 9.36 2.08 12.82
C ASN A 132 10.22 3.14 12.10
N ALA A 133 10.75 2.84 10.91
CA ALA A 133 11.42 3.80 10.02
C ALA A 133 10.46 4.72 9.23
N ARG A 134 9.14 4.63 9.44
CA ARG A 134 8.09 5.41 8.75
C ARG A 134 8.16 5.34 7.21
N THR A 135 8.63 4.21 6.68
CA THR A 135 8.72 3.95 5.22
C THR A 135 7.52 3.20 4.66
N LEU A 136 6.62 2.68 5.51
CA LEU A 136 5.33 2.14 5.09
C LEU A 136 4.35 3.29 4.83
N ARG A 137 3.63 3.23 3.71
CA ARG A 137 2.45 4.07 3.48
C ARG A 137 1.29 3.55 4.34
N ILE A 138 1.21 4.05 5.57
CA ILE A 138 0.14 3.81 6.52
C ILE A 138 -0.39 5.19 6.94
N GLU A 139 -1.69 5.30 7.12
CA GLU A 139 -2.36 6.55 7.51
C GLU A 139 -1.74 7.19 8.75
N GLY A 140 -1.57 8.52 8.72
CA GLY A 140 -0.91 9.27 9.80
C GLY A 140 -1.47 8.95 11.18
N TRP A 141 -2.80 9.00 11.31
CA TRP A 141 -3.53 8.73 12.55
C TRP A 141 -3.23 7.36 13.19
N VAL A 142 -2.92 6.34 12.38
CA VAL A 142 -2.52 5.00 12.89
C VAL A 142 -1.13 5.08 13.52
N THR A 143 -0.22 5.80 12.85
CA THR A 143 1.19 5.94 13.27
C THR A 143 1.40 7.00 14.35
N ASP A 144 0.42 7.88 14.57
CA ASP A 144 0.37 8.80 15.71
C ASP A 144 -0.17 8.08 16.95
N LEU A 145 -1.20 7.25 16.79
CA LEU A 145 -1.83 6.50 17.87
C LEU A 145 -1.00 5.28 18.32
N ILE A 146 -0.24 4.66 17.41
CA ILE A 146 0.65 3.51 17.67
C ILE A 146 2.04 3.83 17.09
N PRO A 147 2.88 4.60 17.80
CA PRO A 147 4.09 5.15 17.18
C PRO A 147 5.19 4.13 16.89
N THR A 148 5.21 3.00 17.60
CA THR A 148 6.17 1.90 17.43
C THR A 148 5.47 0.55 17.58
N ILE A 149 5.96 -0.46 16.87
CA ILE A 149 5.45 -1.84 16.97
C ILE A 149 6.58 -2.84 17.23
N SER A 150 6.19 -4.00 17.76
CA SER A 150 7.07 -5.15 17.99
C SER A 150 6.52 -6.39 17.28
N LYS A 151 7.40 -7.35 16.94
CA LYS A 151 7.01 -8.65 16.36
C LYS A 151 5.89 -9.34 17.15
N ARG A 152 6.07 -9.44 18.48
CA ARG A 152 5.10 -10.05 19.42
C ARG A 152 3.75 -9.31 19.44
N SER A 153 3.73 -8.02 19.16
CA SER A 153 2.47 -7.25 19.05
C SER A 153 1.69 -7.67 17.81
N ILE A 154 2.36 -7.74 16.65
CA ILE A 154 1.78 -8.15 15.37
C ILE A 154 1.21 -9.58 15.49
N ASP A 155 2.00 -10.52 16.01
CA ASP A 155 1.56 -11.91 16.19
C ASP A 155 0.30 -12.03 17.07
N ARG A 156 0.28 -11.31 18.19
CA ARG A 156 -0.87 -11.30 19.11
C ARG A 156 -2.12 -10.71 18.46
N TRP A 157 -1.98 -9.59 17.75
CA TRP A 157 -3.13 -8.95 17.09
C TRP A 157 -3.66 -9.80 15.92
N ARG A 158 -2.77 -10.51 15.22
CA ARG A 158 -3.12 -11.44 14.14
C ARG A 158 -3.78 -12.72 14.65
N ALA A 159 -3.38 -13.23 15.82
CA ALA A 159 -4.07 -14.31 16.51
C ALA A 159 -5.48 -13.86 16.94
N ALA A 160 -5.59 -12.73 17.66
CA ALA A 160 -6.88 -12.18 18.10
C ALA A 160 -7.86 -11.95 16.93
N LYS A 161 -7.39 -11.42 15.79
CA LYS A 161 -8.19 -11.26 14.55
C LYS A 161 -8.71 -12.60 14.00
N ARG A 162 -7.92 -13.68 14.09
CA ARG A 162 -8.30 -15.02 13.63
C ARG A 162 -9.32 -15.67 14.58
N ASP A 163 -9.10 -15.51 15.88
CA ASP A 163 -9.86 -16.18 16.93
C ASP A 163 -11.13 -15.39 17.32
N GLY A 164 -11.55 -14.41 16.50
CA GLY A 164 -12.69 -13.52 16.76
C GLY A 164 -12.58 -12.66 18.03
N SER A 165 -11.43 -12.67 18.68
CA SER A 165 -11.22 -12.10 20.00
C SER A 165 -10.94 -10.61 19.96
N PRO A 166 -11.42 -9.81 20.93
CA PRO A 166 -11.16 -8.37 20.95
C PRO A 166 -9.66 -8.10 21.07
N ILE A 167 -9.13 -7.27 20.17
CA ILE A 167 -7.71 -6.87 20.15
C ILE A 167 -7.43 -5.92 21.32
N ARG A 168 -7.31 -6.49 22.52
CA ARG A 168 -7.18 -5.78 23.80
C ARG A 168 -6.02 -4.78 23.79
N THR A 169 -6.31 -3.59 24.29
CA THR A 169 -5.32 -2.60 24.69
C THR A 169 -4.45 -3.19 25.80
N ARG A 170 -3.12 -3.25 25.61
CA ARG A 170 -2.22 -3.38 26.77
C ARG A 170 -1.96 -1.97 27.29
N SER A 171 -2.92 -1.44 28.03
CA SER A 171 -2.64 -0.31 28.93
C SER A 171 -1.53 -0.73 29.90
N GLY A 172 -0.64 0.20 30.24
CA GLY A 172 0.41 -0.02 31.24
C GLY A 172 1.60 -0.85 30.76
N SER A 173 2.59 -0.16 30.20
CA SER A 173 3.98 -0.37 30.64
C SER A 173 4.42 0.92 31.32
N MET A 174 4.04 1.08 32.60
CA MET A 174 4.59 2.14 33.44
C MET A 174 6.12 2.03 33.39
N ARG A 175 6.80 3.07 32.90
CA ARG A 175 8.18 3.32 33.32
C ARG A 175 8.10 3.78 34.76
N ALA A 176 8.14 2.83 35.69
CA ALA A 176 8.41 3.14 37.08
C ALA A 176 9.85 3.67 37.16
N GLY A 177 9.99 4.99 37.33
CA GLY A 177 11.21 5.57 37.89
C GLY A 177 11.02 5.70 39.39
N ALA A 178 11.87 5.02 40.17
CA ALA A 178 12.15 5.26 41.59
C ALA A 178 13.35 4.41 42.02
N CYS A 179 14.00 4.80 43.12
CA CYS A 179 15.25 4.22 43.67
C CYS A 179 16.47 4.44 42.75
N MET A 180 17.36 5.40 42.97
CA MET A 180 17.61 6.21 44.18
C MET A 180 18.05 5.38 45.40
N SER A 181 19.32 4.97 45.37
CA SER A 181 20.26 4.84 46.49
C SER A 181 21.67 4.73 45.90
#